data_AF-A0A937YRP3-F1
#
_entry.id   AF-A0A937YRP3-F1
#
_cell.length_a   1.000
_cell.length_b   1.000
_cell.length_c   1.000
_cell.angle_alpha   90.00
_cell.angle_beta   90.00
_cell.angle_gamma   90.00
#
_symmetry.space_group_name_H-M   'P 1'
#
loop_
_entity.id
_entity.type
_entity.pdbx_description
1 polymer ?
#
loop_
_entity_poly.entity_id
_entity_poly.type
_entity_poly.pdbx_seq_one_letter_code
_entity_poly.pdbx_strand_id
1 'polypeptide(L)'
;MLRAIPAFVASLLASAVPASAEPLQVELGKAFMLRLKEDPAVVVVGNPGIADVVVERAKTLFVMGLEAGETNLHILDAEGKALVQTAVVVVPHLLRHVSVLRGVEEATVSCNPRCVGVRNVVGQGAVVPSNLPPTPPNQGITVSGLPPSILGAPPAQAPGSPAPTPGSQAAQPPATGGGGQSVPAPTR
;
A
#
# COMPACT_ATOMS: atom_id res chain seq x y z
N MET A 1 -39.74 -68.10 7.64
CA MET A 1 -38.46 -67.87 8.34
C MET A 1 -37.66 -66.87 7.53
N LEU A 2 -37.28 -65.74 8.13
CA LEU A 2 -36.60 -64.63 7.45
C LEU A 2 -35.08 -64.76 7.68
N ARG A 3 -34.25 -64.62 6.64
CA ARG A 3 -32.78 -64.61 6.76
C ARG A 3 -32.18 -63.40 6.05
N ALA A 4 -31.12 -62.86 6.66
CA ALA A 4 -30.73 -61.47 6.55
C ALA A 4 -29.92 -61.13 5.30
N ILE A 5 -30.06 -59.87 4.85
CA ILE A 5 -29.21 -59.23 3.85
C ILE A 5 -28.12 -58.45 4.61
N PRO A 6 -26.82 -58.73 4.42
CA PRO A 6 -25.76 -57.93 5.03
C PRO A 6 -25.62 -56.59 4.29
N ALA A 7 -25.97 -55.49 4.95
CA ALA A 7 -25.78 -54.15 4.41
C ALA A 7 -24.28 -53.79 4.40
N PHE A 8 -23.70 -53.71 3.21
CA PHE A 8 -22.30 -53.32 3.01
C PHE A 8 -22.18 -51.79 3.18
N VAL A 9 -21.81 -51.33 4.37
CA VAL A 9 -21.66 -49.90 4.67
C VAL A 9 -20.39 -49.37 4.00
N ALA A 10 -20.53 -48.91 2.76
CA ALA A 10 -19.48 -48.22 2.02
C ALA A 10 -19.26 -46.81 2.61
N SER A 11 -18.26 -46.68 3.48
CA SER A 11 -17.86 -45.40 4.06
C SER A 11 -17.20 -44.51 3.00
N LEU A 12 -17.89 -43.48 2.52
CA LEU A 12 -17.33 -42.47 1.62
C LEU A 12 -16.39 -41.54 2.42
N LEU A 13 -15.08 -41.71 2.24
CA LEU A 13 -14.10 -40.69 2.61
C LEU A 13 -14.23 -39.51 1.63
N ALA A 14 -14.92 -38.45 2.05
CA ALA A 14 -14.99 -37.20 1.33
C ALA A 14 -13.68 -36.41 1.50
N SER A 15 -12.77 -36.54 0.54
CA SER A 15 -11.54 -35.75 0.47
C SER A 15 -11.87 -34.27 0.27
N ALA A 16 -11.70 -33.44 1.31
CA ALA A 16 -11.83 -31.99 1.19
C ALA A 16 -10.64 -31.44 0.38
N VAL A 17 -10.89 -31.08 -0.88
CA VAL A 17 -9.90 -30.39 -1.71
C VAL A 17 -9.83 -28.93 -1.24
N PRO A 18 -8.65 -28.39 -0.86
CA PRO A 18 -8.54 -26.98 -0.51
C PRO A 18 -8.85 -26.12 -1.73
N ALA A 19 -9.79 -25.19 -1.60
CA ALA A 19 -10.08 -24.21 -2.63
C ALA A 19 -8.88 -23.27 -2.74
N SER A 20 -8.09 -23.41 -3.81
CA SER A 20 -7.03 -22.45 -4.13
C SER A 20 -7.66 -21.07 -4.35
N ALA A 21 -7.20 -20.06 -3.62
CA ALA A 21 -7.59 -18.69 -3.90
C ALA A 21 -7.03 -18.29 -5.28
N GLU A 22 -7.88 -17.69 -6.12
CA GLU A 22 -7.45 -17.09 -7.39
C GLU A 22 -6.44 -15.97 -7.08
N PRO A 23 -5.29 -15.88 -7.79
CA PRO A 23 -4.36 -14.78 -7.63
C PRO A 23 -5.02 -13.45 -8.02
N LEU A 24 -4.83 -12.42 -7.19
CA LEU A 24 -5.33 -11.09 -7.46
C LEU A 24 -4.45 -10.40 -8.50
N GLN A 25 -4.93 -10.33 -9.75
CA GLN A 25 -4.24 -9.63 -10.82
C GLN A 25 -4.48 -8.11 -10.74
N VAL A 26 -3.39 -7.33 -10.72
CA VAL A 26 -3.41 -5.86 -10.69
C VAL A 26 -2.60 -5.33 -11.87
N GLU A 27 -3.04 -4.23 -12.47
CA GLU A 27 -2.29 -3.58 -13.55
C GLU A 27 -1.28 -2.57 -12.99
N LEU A 28 -0.08 -2.54 -13.57
CA LEU A 28 0.99 -1.62 -13.21
C LEU A 28 0.53 -0.16 -13.28
N GLY A 29 0.80 0.59 -12.22
CA GLY A 29 0.39 1.99 -12.06
C GLY A 29 -1.10 2.19 -11.78
N LYS A 30 -1.85 1.13 -11.42
CA LYS A 30 -3.30 1.22 -11.13
C LYS A 30 -3.68 0.68 -9.76
N ALA A 31 -4.83 1.14 -9.29
CA ALA A 31 -5.52 0.67 -8.11
C ALA A 31 -6.52 -0.42 -8.46
N PHE A 32 -6.45 -1.57 -7.78
CA PHE A 32 -7.56 -2.52 -7.70
C PHE A 32 -8.33 -2.28 -6.40
N MET A 33 -9.65 -2.08 -6.49
CA MET A 33 -10.50 -1.86 -5.33
C MET A 33 -11.02 -3.19 -4.76
N LEU A 34 -10.55 -3.57 -3.58
CA LEU A 34 -10.99 -4.76 -2.86
C LEU A 34 -12.06 -4.39 -1.82
N ARG A 35 -13.17 -5.15 -1.80
CA ARG A 35 -14.28 -5.00 -0.84
C ARG A 35 -14.32 -6.22 0.07
N LEU A 36 -14.24 -5.99 1.38
CA LEU A 36 -14.25 -7.04 2.41
C LEU A 36 -15.67 -7.26 2.96
N LYS A 37 -15.90 -8.45 3.53
CA LYS A 37 -17.14 -8.78 4.27
C LYS A 37 -17.10 -8.24 5.71
N GLU A 38 -15.96 -8.42 6.34
CA GLU A 38 -15.62 -8.08 7.73
C GLU A 38 -14.59 -6.95 7.74
N ASP A 39 -14.43 -6.28 8.88
CA ASP A 39 -13.49 -5.16 9.01
C ASP A 39 -12.05 -5.69 9.26
N PRO A 40 -11.02 -5.24 8.52
CA PRO A 40 -9.66 -5.71 8.68
C PRO A 40 -9.00 -5.00 9.86
N ALA A 41 -8.33 -5.75 10.72
CA ALA A 41 -7.49 -5.20 11.78
C ALA A 41 -6.01 -5.13 11.37
N VAL A 42 -5.55 -6.09 10.55
CA VAL A 42 -4.16 -6.18 10.10
C VAL A 42 -4.12 -6.43 8.59
N VAL A 43 -3.28 -5.66 7.89
CA VAL A 43 -2.96 -5.85 6.47
C VAL A 43 -1.45 -6.03 6.36
N VAL A 44 -1.01 -7.09 5.70
CA VAL A 44 0.40 -7.39 5.46
C VAL A 44 0.61 -7.66 3.97
N VAL A 45 1.57 -6.95 3.38
CA VAL A 45 2.06 -7.21 2.03
C VAL A 45 3.49 -7.77 2.14
N GLY A 46 3.78 -8.87 1.45
CA GLY A 46 5.08 -9.54 1.53
C GLY A 46 6.24 -8.68 1.00
N ASN A 47 6.01 -7.96 -0.09
CA ASN A 47 6.93 -6.96 -0.64
C ASN A 47 6.15 -5.68 -1.05
N PRO A 48 6.29 -4.56 -0.30
CA PRO A 48 5.61 -3.30 -0.60
C PRO A 48 6.17 -2.56 -1.83
N GLY A 49 7.32 -2.98 -2.38
CA GLY A 49 7.86 -2.42 -3.62
C GLY A 49 7.12 -2.90 -4.88
N ILE A 50 6.54 -4.10 -4.83
CA ILE A 50 5.76 -4.68 -5.95
C ILE A 50 4.33 -4.14 -5.93
N ALA A 51 3.68 -4.19 -4.76
CA ALA A 51 2.34 -3.65 -4.56
C ALA A 51 2.19 -3.03 -3.18
N ASP A 52 1.38 -1.99 -3.06
CA ASP A 52 1.06 -1.32 -1.78
C ASP A 52 -0.46 -1.37 -1.52
N VAL A 53 -0.90 -1.20 -0.26
CA VAL A 53 -2.32 -1.26 0.11
C VAL A 53 -2.74 -0.06 0.96
N VAL A 54 -3.64 0.74 0.43
CA VAL A 54 -4.24 1.88 1.14
C VAL A 54 -5.62 1.51 1.67
N VAL A 55 -5.80 1.63 2.98
CA VAL A 55 -7.09 1.41 3.65
C VAL A 55 -7.83 2.74 3.76
N GLU A 56 -8.91 2.91 2.99
CA GLU A 56 -9.69 4.17 3.00
C GLU A 56 -10.83 4.11 4.01
N ARG A 57 -11.55 2.98 4.08
CA ARG A 57 -12.67 2.75 5.01
C ARG A 57 -12.66 1.30 5.47
N ALA A 58 -13.32 1.04 6.60
CA ALA A 58 -13.27 -0.23 7.31
C ALA A 58 -13.62 -1.50 6.50
N LYS A 59 -14.21 -1.42 5.30
CA LYS A 59 -14.42 -2.60 4.41
C LYS A 59 -13.91 -2.40 2.98
N THR A 60 -13.02 -1.44 2.76
CA THR A 60 -12.61 -1.03 1.41
C THR A 60 -11.17 -0.55 1.42
N LEU A 61 -10.34 -1.29 0.68
CA LEU A 61 -8.92 -1.02 0.51
C LEU A 61 -8.57 -1.08 -0.98
N PHE A 62 -7.55 -0.30 -1.35
CA PHE A 62 -7.04 -0.20 -2.71
C PHE A 62 -5.66 -0.85 -2.76
N VAL A 63 -5.51 -1.85 -3.61
CA VAL A 63 -4.24 -2.51 -3.90
C VAL A 63 -3.61 -1.82 -5.10
N MET A 64 -2.47 -1.15 -4.90
CA MET A 64 -1.74 -0.41 -5.92
C MET A 64 -0.66 -1.31 -6.53
N GLY A 65 -0.67 -1.51 -7.85
CA GLY A 65 0.45 -2.15 -8.54
C GLY A 65 1.57 -1.14 -8.81
N LEU A 66 2.73 -1.31 -8.18
CA LEU A 66 3.87 -0.37 -8.26
C LEU A 66 4.96 -0.85 -9.22
N GLU A 67 5.38 -2.11 -9.10
CA GLU A 67 6.38 -2.76 -9.96
C GLU A 67 5.83 -4.11 -10.47
N ALA A 68 6.23 -4.51 -11.68
CA ALA A 68 5.77 -5.78 -12.25
C ALA A 68 6.41 -6.97 -11.53
N GLY A 69 5.59 -7.91 -11.05
CA GLY A 69 6.06 -9.04 -10.24
C GLY A 69 4.93 -9.72 -9.47
N GLU A 70 5.30 -10.63 -8.57
CA GLU A 70 4.37 -11.35 -7.70
C GLU A 70 4.73 -11.12 -6.23
N THR A 71 3.72 -10.84 -5.40
CA THR A 71 3.85 -10.61 -3.97
C THR A 71 2.69 -11.27 -3.22
N ASN A 72 2.74 -11.35 -1.90
CA ASN A 72 1.67 -11.96 -1.08
C ASN A 72 0.87 -10.89 -0.36
N LEU A 73 -0.45 -11.09 -0.28
CA LEU A 73 -1.37 -10.24 0.50
C LEU A 73 -2.10 -11.08 1.55
N HIS A 74 -1.95 -10.65 2.81
CA HIS A 74 -2.67 -11.21 3.95
C HIS A 74 -3.47 -10.10 4.64
N ILE A 75 -4.77 -10.35 4.82
CA ILE A 75 -5.69 -9.46 5.53
C ILE A 75 -6.32 -10.27 6.65
N LEU A 76 -6.18 -9.81 7.90
CA LEU A 76 -6.68 -10.48 9.10
C LEU A 76 -7.71 -9.61 9.83
N ASP A 77 -8.66 -10.26 10.51
CA ASP A 77 -9.55 -9.62 11.49
C ASP A 77 -8.84 -9.40 12.85
N ALA A 78 -9.57 -8.83 13.82
CA ALA A 78 -9.04 -8.53 15.16
C ALA A 78 -8.72 -9.80 15.97
N GLU A 79 -9.34 -10.92 15.63
CA GLU A 79 -9.10 -12.23 16.23
C GLU A 79 -7.93 -12.99 15.57
N GLY A 80 -7.32 -12.41 14.52
CA GLY A 80 -6.19 -12.98 13.79
C GLY A 80 -6.56 -14.02 12.73
N LYS A 81 -7.85 -14.21 12.43
CA LYS A 81 -8.33 -15.07 11.35
C LYS A 81 -8.14 -14.37 10.00
N ALA A 82 -7.69 -15.13 9.00
CA ALA A 82 -7.50 -14.61 7.65
C ALA A 82 -8.84 -14.34 6.95
N LEU A 83 -9.07 -13.07 6.61
CA LEU A 83 -10.16 -12.61 5.76
C LEU A 83 -9.82 -12.78 4.27
N VAL A 84 -8.56 -12.51 3.91
CA VAL A 84 -8.01 -12.71 2.56
C VAL A 84 -6.58 -13.22 2.69
N GLN A 85 -6.25 -14.25 1.91
CA GLN A 85 -4.91 -14.76 1.71
C GLN A 85 -4.79 -15.16 0.24
N THR A 86 -4.07 -14.36 -0.56
CA THR A 86 -3.84 -14.63 -1.98
C THR A 86 -2.52 -14.00 -2.45
N ALA A 87 -1.98 -14.50 -3.56
CA ALA A 87 -0.92 -13.84 -4.30
C ALA A 87 -1.48 -12.61 -5.04
N VAL A 88 -0.68 -11.55 -5.13
CA VAL A 88 -0.96 -10.37 -5.94
C VAL A 88 0.02 -10.35 -7.10
N VAL A 89 -0.49 -10.44 -8.32
CA VAL A 89 0.31 -10.49 -9.55
C VAL A 89 0.15 -9.15 -10.27
N VAL A 90 1.22 -8.35 -10.30
CA VAL A 90 1.24 -7.05 -10.95
C VAL A 90 1.73 -7.21 -12.38
N VAL A 91 0.86 -6.97 -13.36
CA VAL A 91 1.16 -7.08 -14.79
C VAL A 91 1.33 -5.72 -15.47
N PRO A 92 2.24 -5.57 -16.45
CA PRO A 92 2.31 -4.37 -17.28
C PRO A 92 1.00 -4.11 -18.02
N HIS A 93 0.53 -2.85 -18.03
CA HIS A 93 -0.69 -2.48 -18.76
C HIS A 93 -0.43 -2.35 -20.27
N LEU A 94 -0.57 -3.47 -20.99
CA LEU A 94 -0.36 -3.51 -22.45
C LEU A 94 -1.48 -2.84 -23.26
N LEU A 95 -2.67 -2.63 -22.69
CA LEU A 95 -3.75 -1.97 -23.43
C LEU A 95 -3.40 -0.50 -23.68
N ARG A 96 -3.57 -0.08 -24.94
CA ARG A 96 -3.19 1.24 -25.46
C ARG A 96 -1.71 1.60 -25.32
N HIS A 97 -0.85 0.68 -24.91
CA HIS A 97 0.60 0.85 -24.91
C HIS A 97 1.23 -0.01 -26.02
N VAL A 98 2.13 0.58 -26.78
CA VAL A 98 2.85 -0.09 -27.88
C VAL A 98 4.33 0.12 -27.66
N SER A 99 5.12 -0.96 -27.73
CA SER A 99 6.57 -0.83 -27.84
C SER A 99 6.96 -0.60 -29.30
N VAL A 100 7.76 0.43 -29.55
CA VAL A 100 8.24 0.82 -30.88
C VAL A 100 9.77 0.71 -30.89
N LEU A 101 10.28 -0.24 -31.68
CA LEU A 101 11.71 -0.38 -31.93
C LEU A 101 12.14 0.52 -33.10
N ARG A 102 13.14 1.36 -32.88
CA ARG A 102 13.77 2.23 -33.89
C ARG A 102 15.27 1.95 -33.93
N GLY A 103 15.67 1.00 -34.76
CA GLY A 103 17.05 0.51 -34.77
C GLY A 103 17.36 -0.22 -33.47
N VAL A 104 18.13 0.42 -32.58
CA VAL A 104 18.50 -0.09 -31.25
C VAL A 104 17.76 0.61 -30.10
N GLU A 105 16.92 1.60 -30.39
CA GLU A 105 16.13 2.32 -29.38
C GLU A 105 14.75 1.67 -29.23
N GLU A 106 14.40 1.23 -28.03
CA GLU A 106 13.05 0.77 -27.69
C GLU A 106 12.30 1.87 -26.94
N ALA A 107 11.14 2.29 -27.47
CA ALA A 107 10.32 3.35 -26.88
C ALA A 107 8.87 2.89 -26.71
N THR A 108 8.36 2.94 -25.47
CA THR A 108 6.93 2.73 -25.20
C THR A 108 6.13 4.00 -25.48
N VAL A 109 5.05 3.86 -26.26
CA VAL A 109 4.10 4.94 -26.56
C VAL A 109 2.68 4.56 -26.10
N SER A 110 1.92 5.53 -25.61
CA SER A 110 0.49 5.38 -25.28
C SER A 110 -0.36 5.99 -26.38
N CYS A 111 -1.29 5.23 -26.95
CA CYS A 111 -2.02 5.58 -28.19
C CYS A 111 -3.53 5.66 -27.95
N ASN A 112 -4.11 6.87 -28.03
CA ASN A 112 -5.57 7.08 -27.93
C ASN A 112 -6.02 8.49 -28.38
N PRO A 113 -6.41 8.74 -29.65
CA PRO A 113 -6.13 7.99 -30.88
C PRO A 113 -4.79 8.41 -31.55
N ARG A 114 -4.13 9.46 -31.03
CA ARG A 114 -2.73 9.78 -31.32
C ARG A 114 -1.82 9.10 -30.30
N CYS A 115 -0.57 8.82 -30.67
CA CYS A 115 0.42 8.22 -29.79
C CYS A 115 1.33 9.29 -29.17
N VAL A 116 1.57 9.18 -27.86
CA VAL A 116 2.50 10.02 -27.08
C VAL A 116 3.54 9.13 -26.37
N GLY A 117 4.77 9.62 -26.22
CA GLY A 117 5.83 8.87 -25.54
C GLY A 117 5.57 8.75 -24.04
N VAL A 118 5.70 7.55 -23.48
CA VAL A 118 5.53 7.32 -22.04
C VAL A 118 6.91 7.17 -21.41
N ARG A 119 7.22 7.98 -20.39
CA ARG A 119 8.42 7.77 -19.59
C ARG A 119 8.10 6.70 -18.55
N ASN A 120 8.24 5.43 -18.93
CA ASN A 120 8.08 4.32 -18.01
C ASN A 120 9.07 4.48 -16.85
N VAL A 121 8.57 4.69 -15.63
CA VAL A 121 9.41 4.61 -14.42
C VAL A 121 9.45 3.15 -13.96
N VAL A 122 9.98 2.29 -14.84
CA VAL A 122 10.26 0.87 -14.54
C VAL A 122 11.73 0.67 -14.84
N GLY A 123 12.54 0.73 -13.77
CA GLY A 123 13.99 0.73 -13.87
C GLY A 123 14.54 1.97 -14.57
N GLN A 124 15.20 2.85 -13.80
CA GLN A 124 16.29 3.63 -14.40
C GLN A 124 17.44 2.66 -14.71
N GLY A 125 17.27 1.92 -15.82
CA GLY A 125 18.39 1.48 -16.64
C GLY A 125 19.08 2.72 -17.18
N ALA A 126 19.82 3.40 -16.31
CA ALA A 126 20.86 4.30 -16.73
C ALA A 126 21.76 3.46 -17.63
N VAL A 127 21.66 3.67 -18.95
CA VAL A 127 22.66 3.22 -19.90
C VAL A 127 23.96 3.89 -19.47
N VAL A 128 24.72 3.20 -18.62
CA VAL A 128 26.08 3.61 -18.26
C VAL A 128 26.82 3.64 -19.59
N PRO A 129 27.24 4.80 -20.10
CA PRO A 129 28.00 4.81 -21.33
C PRO A 129 29.26 4.01 -21.07
N SER A 130 29.56 3.03 -21.92
CA SER A 130 30.71 2.10 -21.78
C SER A 130 32.09 2.77 -21.92
N ASN A 131 32.15 4.08 -21.68
CA ASN A 131 33.27 4.98 -21.88
C ASN A 131 33.59 5.77 -20.60
N LEU A 132 33.14 5.29 -19.43
CA LEU A 132 33.57 5.83 -18.13
C LEU A 132 35.03 5.40 -17.88
N PRO A 133 35.97 6.33 -17.65
CA PRO A 133 37.35 5.97 -17.38
C PRO A 133 37.46 5.18 -16.06
N PRO A 134 38.39 4.21 -15.95
CA PRO A 134 38.56 3.44 -14.73
C PRO A 134 39.00 4.36 -13.58
N THR A 135 38.17 4.47 -12.54
CA THR A 135 38.56 5.15 -11.30
C THR A 135 39.67 4.35 -10.59
N PRO A 136 40.73 5.01 -10.11
CA PRO A 136 41.81 4.31 -9.40
C PRO A 136 41.31 3.73 -8.07
N PRO A 137 41.77 2.52 -7.66
CA PRO A 137 41.39 1.95 -6.39
C PRO A 137 42.10 2.65 -5.21
N ASN A 138 41.36 2.82 -4.11
CA ASN A 138 41.84 3.17 -2.78
C ASN A 138 42.67 4.46 -2.62
N GLN A 139 41.97 5.59 -2.58
CA GLN A 139 42.31 6.69 -1.68
C GLN A 139 41.26 6.71 -0.57
N GLY A 140 41.65 6.35 0.66
CA GLY A 140 40.71 6.23 1.78
C GLY A 140 40.06 7.57 2.12
N ILE A 141 38.80 7.54 2.58
CA ILE A 141 38.10 8.73 3.08
C ILE A 141 38.77 9.20 4.38
N THR A 142 39.75 10.09 4.25
CA THR A 142 40.38 10.77 5.38
C THR A 142 39.50 11.95 5.78
N VAL A 143 38.74 11.79 6.87
CA VAL A 143 38.01 12.90 7.51
C VAL A 143 38.99 13.76 8.30
N SER A 144 39.91 14.41 7.59
CA SER A 144 40.90 15.33 8.15
C SER A 144 40.31 16.74 8.17
N GLY A 145 39.51 17.05 9.20
CA GLY A 145 38.73 18.30 9.21
C GLY A 145 38.06 18.68 10.53
N LEU A 146 38.62 18.31 11.68
CA LEU A 146 38.15 18.75 13.00
C LEU A 146 39.32 19.32 13.82
N PRO A 147 39.34 20.63 14.12
CA PRO A 147 40.34 21.22 15.01
C PRO A 147 40.00 20.88 16.48
N PRO A 148 40.97 20.41 17.29
CA PRO A 148 40.76 20.20 18.72
C PRO A 148 41.09 21.47 19.51
N SER A 149 40.07 22.19 20.01
CA SER A 149 40.15 23.03 21.24
C SER A 149 38.86 23.82 21.49
N ILE A 150 38.10 23.44 22.52
CA ILE A 150 37.57 24.36 23.53
C ILE A 150 37.13 23.56 24.78
N LEU A 151 38.05 23.43 25.74
CA LEU A 151 37.68 23.21 27.14
C LEU A 151 37.27 24.57 27.74
N GLY A 152 36.19 24.60 28.54
CA GLY A 152 35.98 25.63 29.55
C GLY A 152 35.03 26.78 29.20
N ALA A 153 33.72 26.55 29.42
CA ALA A 153 32.78 27.60 29.77
C ALA A 153 31.75 27.04 30.78
N PRO A 154 31.45 27.74 31.91
CA PRO A 154 30.47 27.28 32.88
C PRO A 154 29.02 27.48 32.38
N PRO A 155 28.04 26.76 32.95
CA PRO A 155 26.64 26.88 32.55
C PRO A 155 26.06 28.24 32.99
N ALA A 156 25.71 29.09 32.02
CA ALA A 156 24.91 30.28 32.28
C ALA A 156 23.47 29.86 32.64
N GLN A 157 23.11 30.03 33.91
CA GLN A 157 21.74 29.81 34.39
C GLN A 157 20.80 30.86 33.77
N ALA A 158 19.72 30.40 33.15
CA ALA A 158 18.64 31.28 32.69
C ALA A 158 17.79 31.74 33.89
N PRO A 159 17.60 33.05 34.11
CA PRO A 159 16.79 33.54 35.23
C PRO A 159 15.30 33.63 34.87
N GLY A 160 14.46 33.21 35.82
CA GLY A 160 13.18 33.87 36.09
C GLY A 160 12.00 33.55 35.18
N SER A 161 11.19 32.56 35.59
CA SER A 161 9.74 32.64 35.40
C SER A 161 9.17 33.86 36.15
N PRO A 162 8.10 34.48 35.64
CA PRO A 162 7.07 35.02 36.52
C PRO A 162 5.69 34.40 36.23
N ALA A 163 5.06 33.84 37.26
CA ALA A 163 3.64 33.51 37.25
C ALA A 163 2.82 34.68 37.83
N PRO A 164 1.66 34.98 37.20
CA PRO A 164 0.43 35.31 37.93
C PRO A 164 -0.83 34.71 37.23
N THR A 165 -2.03 34.58 37.81
CA THR A 165 -2.54 34.46 39.20
C THR A 165 -3.98 33.90 39.06
N PRO A 166 -4.46 32.95 39.89
CA PRO A 166 -5.78 32.33 39.69
C PRO A 166 -6.97 33.20 40.16
N GLY A 167 -8.10 33.09 39.45
CA GLY A 167 -9.38 33.77 39.72
C GLY A 167 -9.80 34.75 38.59
N SER A 168 -11.07 34.99 38.28
CA SER A 168 -12.34 34.44 38.81
C SER A 168 -13.54 34.84 37.92
N GLN A 169 -14.54 33.95 37.77
CA GLN A 169 -15.98 34.23 37.54
C GLN A 169 -16.47 35.13 36.38
N ALA A 170 -17.28 34.55 35.48
CA ALA A 170 -18.59 35.04 34.99
C ALA A 170 -19.10 34.05 33.90
N ALA A 171 -20.11 33.22 34.17
CA ALA A 171 -21.56 33.48 34.04
C ALA A 171 -22.11 33.19 32.62
N GLN A 172 -23.15 32.34 32.56
CA GLN A 172 -23.85 31.88 31.33
C GLN A 172 -24.83 32.97 30.81
N PRO A 173 -25.43 32.80 29.61
CA PRO A 173 -26.65 32.01 29.52
C PRO A 173 -26.74 31.06 28.29
N PRO A 174 -27.65 30.07 28.29
CA PRO A 174 -27.94 29.24 27.12
C PRO A 174 -28.94 29.91 26.17
N ALA A 175 -28.84 29.63 24.87
CA ALA A 175 -29.85 29.99 23.88
C ALA A 175 -30.62 28.74 23.42
N THR A 176 -31.87 28.64 23.84
CA THR A 176 -32.87 27.66 23.39
C THR A 176 -33.55 28.08 22.09
N GLY A 177 -33.90 27.09 21.24
CA GLY A 177 -34.79 27.24 20.08
C GLY A 177 -34.24 26.52 18.84
N GLY A 178 -35.02 25.80 18.03
CA GLY A 178 -36.47 25.56 18.10
C GLY A 178 -37.08 25.55 16.69
N GLY A 179 -37.61 24.40 16.26
CA GLY A 179 -38.16 24.20 14.90
C GLY A 179 -37.09 23.77 13.88
N GLY A 180 -37.33 22.84 12.95
CA GLY A 180 -38.59 22.17 12.61
C GLY A 180 -39.07 22.57 11.21
N GLN A 181 -38.61 21.85 10.19
CA GLN A 181 -39.36 21.71 8.92
C GLN A 181 -38.84 20.53 8.09
N SER A 182 -39.71 19.53 7.96
CA SER A 182 -39.66 18.49 6.94
C SER A 182 -40.13 19.07 5.59
N VAL A 183 -39.44 18.74 4.50
CA VAL A 183 -39.91 18.98 3.12
C VAL A 183 -39.78 17.66 2.33
N PRO A 184 -40.84 17.20 1.63
CA PRO A 184 -40.87 15.88 0.99
C PRO A 184 -40.27 15.87 -0.43
N ALA A 185 -40.06 14.66 -0.94
CA ALA A 185 -39.64 14.39 -2.31
C ALA A 185 -40.72 14.73 -3.35
N PRO A 186 -40.34 15.12 -4.59
CA PRO A 186 -41.24 15.12 -5.74
C PRO A 186 -41.18 13.77 -6.48
N THR A 187 -42.33 13.14 -6.64
CA THR A 187 -42.53 11.99 -7.53
C THR A 187 -42.68 12.48 -8.98
N ARG A 188 -41.82 12.05 -9.90
CA ARG A 188 -42.19 11.80 -11.30
C ARG A 188 -41.20 10.89 -12.02
#